data_AF-Q11JV2-F1
#
_entry.id   AF-Q11JV2-F1
#
_cell.length_a   1.000
_cell.length_b   1.000
_cell.length_c   1.000
_cell.angle_alpha   90.00
_cell.angle_beta   90.00
_cell.angle_gamma   90.00
#
_symmetry.space_group_name_H-M   'P 1'
#
loop_
_entity.id
_entity.type
_entity.pdbx_description
1 polymer ?
#
loop_
_entity_poly.entity_id
_entity_poly.type
_entity_poly.pdbx_seq_one_letter_code
_entity_poly.pdbx_strand_id
1 'polypeptide(L)'
;MIRTILSAAVLGACLASAPAHAGGSVSLSYQPTNPHDAHMLQTGLRLYALAEGIKSGRIKQKGFGNAAGLAQNGRGNLGIVHQEGRGHEGTVTQNGDGNAYGLFQFGRGTSGHVVQNGNYQSGATFQYGW
;
A
#
# COMPACT_ATOMS: atom_id res chain seq x y z
N MET A 1 34.23 19.98 0.10
CA MET A 1 33.23 20.67 0.93
C MET A 1 32.03 19.75 1.11
N ILE A 2 31.75 19.41 2.36
CA ILE A 2 30.76 18.43 2.83
C ILE A 2 29.35 19.05 2.81
N ARG A 3 28.33 18.29 2.40
CA ARG A 3 26.94 18.47 2.88
C ARG A 3 26.26 17.11 3.03
N THR A 4 26.57 16.46 4.16
CA THR A 4 25.80 15.33 4.69
C THR A 4 24.51 15.88 5.29
N ILE A 5 23.35 15.54 4.72
CA ILE A 5 22.06 15.84 5.34
C ILE A 5 21.53 14.53 5.92
N LEU A 6 21.81 14.30 7.20
CA LEU A 6 21.05 13.38 8.03
C LEU A 6 19.61 13.91 8.09
N SER A 7 18.65 13.20 7.52
CA SER A 7 17.24 13.41 7.80
C SER A 7 16.85 12.46 8.92
N ALA A 8 16.73 13.02 10.13
CA ALA A 8 16.21 12.33 11.30
C ALA A 8 14.76 11.90 11.06
N ALA A 9 14.51 10.60 11.00
CA ALA A 9 13.16 10.07 11.12
C ALA A 9 12.71 10.24 12.57
N VAL A 10 11.93 11.28 12.82
CA VAL A 10 11.26 11.51 14.11
C VAL A 10 10.36 10.32 14.39
N LEU A 11 10.73 9.50 15.38
CA LEU A 11 9.81 8.61 16.09
C LEU A 11 8.85 9.49 16.92
N GLY A 12 7.86 10.06 16.25
CA GLY A 12 6.79 10.86 16.85
C GLY A 12 5.69 9.95 17.37
N ALA A 13 5.89 9.32 18.54
CA ALA A 13 4.81 8.71 19.29
C ALA A 13 3.97 9.81 19.97
N CYS A 14 3.08 10.44 19.23
CA CYS A 14 2.00 11.24 19.83
C CYS A 14 0.88 10.28 20.26
N LEU A 15 0.84 9.96 21.55
CA LEU A 15 -0.33 9.34 22.20
C LEU A 15 -1.45 10.39 22.29
N ALA A 16 -2.05 10.73 21.15
CA ALA A 16 -3.35 11.39 21.15
C ALA A 16 -4.40 10.29 21.43
N SER A 17 -5.10 10.42 22.55
CA SER A 17 -6.21 9.56 22.96
C SER A 17 -7.31 9.53 21.90
N ALA A 18 -7.18 8.61 20.95
CA ALA A 18 -8.27 8.26 20.05
C ALA A 18 -9.40 7.62 20.88
N PRO A 19 -10.67 7.99 20.64
CA PRO A 19 -11.80 7.38 21.34
C PRO A 19 -11.73 5.87 21.16
N ALA A 20 -11.94 5.13 22.26
CA ALA A 20 -11.97 3.67 22.27
C ALA A 20 -13.07 3.16 21.34
N HIS A 21 -12.74 3.02 20.05
CA HIS A 21 -13.46 2.18 19.13
C HIS A 21 -13.04 0.75 19.47
N ALA A 22 -14.02 -0.10 19.78
CA ALA A 22 -13.81 -1.53 19.84
C ALA A 22 -13.43 -2.03 18.44
N GLY A 23 -12.14 -1.97 18.10
CA GLY A 23 -11.61 -2.24 16.76
C GLY A 23 -10.25 -1.58 16.57
N GLY A 24 -9.21 -2.09 17.24
CA GLY A 24 -7.85 -1.56 17.09
C GLY A 24 -7.29 -1.91 15.72
N SER A 25 -6.44 -1.04 15.15
CA SER A 25 -5.69 -1.39 13.94
C SER A 25 -4.27 -0.82 13.97
N VAL A 26 -3.37 -1.52 13.29
CA VAL A 26 -1.99 -1.10 13.01
C VAL A 26 -1.81 -1.00 11.51
N SER A 27 -1.15 0.06 11.06
CA SER A 27 -0.79 0.26 9.66
C SER A 27 0.69 0.54 9.52
N LEU A 28 1.35 -0.18 8.62
CA LEU A 28 2.71 0.05 8.18
C LEU A 28 2.68 0.36 6.68
N SER A 29 3.12 1.56 6.31
CA SER A 29 3.22 1.97 4.91
C SER A 29 4.68 2.26 4.57
N TYR A 30 5.15 1.67 3.47
CA TYR A 30 6.50 1.84 2.97
C TYR A 30 6.44 2.36 1.52
N GLN A 31 6.95 3.56 1.32
CA GLN A 31 7.02 4.21 0.00
C GLN A 31 8.43 4.77 -0.19
N PRO A 32 9.30 4.07 -0.91
CA PRO A 32 10.67 4.53 -1.15
C PRO A 32 10.68 5.80 -2.01
N THR A 33 11.53 6.75 -1.63
CA THR A 33 11.79 7.98 -2.40
C THR A 33 13.03 7.86 -3.29
N ASN A 34 13.93 6.94 -2.96
CA ASN A 34 15.12 6.64 -3.77
C ASN A 34 14.73 5.75 -4.97
N PRO A 35 15.09 6.10 -6.21
CA PRO A 35 14.77 5.30 -7.40
C PRO A 35 15.27 3.85 -7.31
N HIS A 36 16.40 3.59 -6.64
CA HIS A 36 16.92 2.24 -6.48
C HIS A 36 15.99 1.35 -5.64
N ASP A 37 15.61 1.82 -4.45
CA ASP A 37 14.71 1.10 -3.56
C ASP A 37 13.30 0.98 -4.16
N ALA A 38 12.87 2.02 -4.88
CA ALA A 38 11.61 2.01 -5.60
C ALA A 38 11.57 0.92 -6.68
N HIS A 39 12.64 0.78 -7.47
CA HIS A 39 12.76 -0.27 -8.47
C HIS A 39 12.84 -1.68 -7.85
N MET A 40 13.54 -1.83 -6.72
CA MET A 40 13.62 -3.10 -6.00
C MET A 40 12.25 -3.55 -5.48
N LEU A 41 11.50 -2.64 -4.84
CA LEU A 41 10.14 -2.93 -4.39
C LEU A 41 9.20 -3.22 -5.57
N GLN A 42 9.30 -2.44 -6.64
CA GLN A 42 8.54 -2.68 -7.87
C GLN A 42 8.83 -4.05 -8.46
N THR A 43 10.11 -4.45 -8.50
CA THR A 43 10.53 -5.77 -8.99
C THR A 43 9.95 -6.87 -8.09
N GLY A 44 10.04 -6.72 -6.77
CA GLY A 44 9.44 -7.65 -5.81
C GLY A 44 7.92 -7.81 -6.02
N LEU A 45 7.20 -6.70 -6.17
CA LEU A 45 5.76 -6.73 -6.45
C LEU A 45 5.44 -7.37 -7.80
N ARG A 46 6.25 -7.13 -8.84
CA ARG A 46 6.09 -7.77 -10.16
C ARG A 46 6.39 -9.26 -10.13
N LEU A 47 7.40 -9.70 -9.37
CA LEU A 47 7.68 -11.12 -9.18
C LEU A 47 6.54 -11.81 -8.42
N TYR A 48 6.02 -11.18 -7.37
CA TYR A 48 4.81 -11.64 -6.68
C TYR A 48 3.61 -11.70 -7.63
N ALA A 49 3.43 -10.68 -8.45
CA ALA A 49 2.39 -10.63 -9.46
C ALA A 49 2.51 -11.81 -10.44
N LEU A 50 3.71 -12.09 -10.97
CA LEU A 50 3.95 -13.23 -11.84
C LEU A 50 3.64 -14.57 -11.16
N ALA A 51 4.06 -14.74 -9.91
CA ALA A 51 3.77 -15.96 -9.13
C ALA A 51 2.27 -16.18 -8.90
N GLU A 52 1.50 -15.11 -8.69
CA GLU A 52 0.04 -15.16 -8.54
C GLU A 52 -0.73 -15.04 -9.89
N GLY A 53 -0.02 -14.95 -11.03
CA GLY A 53 -0.62 -14.82 -12.36
C GLY A 53 -1.27 -13.45 -12.65
N ILE A 54 -0.86 -12.40 -11.95
CA ILE A 54 -1.34 -11.02 -12.07
C ILE A 54 -0.54 -10.29 -13.16
N LYS A 55 -1.23 -9.64 -14.11
CA LYS A 55 -0.58 -8.90 -15.21
C LYS A 55 -0.45 -7.38 -14.98
N SER A 56 -1.52 -6.73 -14.52
CA SER A 56 -1.55 -5.26 -14.33
C SER A 56 -2.26 -4.85 -13.05
N GLY A 57 -3.26 -5.62 -12.63
CA GLY A 57 -4.05 -5.31 -11.46
C GLY A 57 -4.69 -6.56 -10.90
N ARG A 58 -4.78 -6.66 -9.57
CA ARG A 58 -5.61 -7.65 -8.92
C ARG A 58 -6.17 -7.13 -7.62
N ILE A 59 -7.46 -7.40 -7.43
CA ILE A 59 -8.13 -7.31 -6.14
C ILE A 59 -8.43 -8.74 -5.70
N LYS A 60 -8.01 -9.11 -4.49
CA LYS A 60 -8.29 -10.39 -3.85
C LYS A 60 -8.93 -10.10 -2.51
N GLN A 61 -10.20 -10.47 -2.36
CA GLN A 61 -10.96 -10.30 -1.13
C GLN A 61 -11.36 -11.67 -0.60
N LYS A 62 -11.04 -11.95 0.66
CA LYS A 62 -11.40 -13.18 1.36
C LYS A 62 -12.04 -12.82 2.69
N GLY A 63 -13.28 -13.25 2.90
CA GLY A 63 -14.06 -12.95 4.11
C GLY A 63 -15.36 -12.20 3.80
N PHE A 64 -15.84 -11.35 4.71
CA PHE A 64 -17.20 -10.82 4.66
C PHE A 64 -17.26 -9.30 4.80
N GLY A 65 -18.03 -8.63 3.94
CA GLY A 65 -18.25 -7.18 4.03
C GLY A 65 -17.02 -6.33 3.68
N ASN A 66 -16.13 -6.84 2.83
CA ASN A 66 -14.97 -6.08 2.36
C ASN A 66 -15.33 -5.32 1.08
N ALA A 67 -14.81 -4.10 0.93
CA ALA A 67 -14.90 -3.27 -0.25
C ALA A 67 -13.50 -2.94 -0.76
N ALA A 68 -13.27 -3.10 -2.06
CA ALA A 68 -11.99 -2.75 -2.68
C ALA A 68 -12.15 -2.14 -4.06
N GLY A 69 -11.26 -1.22 -4.39
CA GLY A 69 -11.18 -0.54 -5.68
C GLY A 69 -9.74 -0.47 -6.18
N LEU A 70 -9.56 -0.64 -7.48
CA LEU A 70 -8.28 -0.41 -8.15
C LEU A 70 -8.56 0.39 -9.42
N ALA A 71 -8.03 1.60 -9.47
CA ALA A 71 -8.10 2.49 -10.63
C ALA A 71 -6.69 2.76 -11.14
N GLN A 72 -6.45 2.53 -12.43
CA GLN A 72 -5.15 2.74 -13.06
C GLN A 72 -5.34 3.56 -14.34
N ASN A 73 -4.73 4.74 -14.38
CA ASN A 73 -4.69 5.62 -15.53
C ASN A 73 -3.24 5.74 -16.02
N GLY A 74 -2.93 5.08 -17.14
CA GLY A 74 -1.58 4.96 -17.70
C GLY A 74 -1.23 3.52 -18.10
N ARG A 75 0.04 3.28 -18.43
CA ARG A 75 0.55 1.99 -18.94
C ARG A 75 1.58 1.38 -17.99
N GLY A 76 1.64 0.05 -17.95
CA GLY A 76 2.66 -0.69 -17.19
C GLY A 76 2.54 -0.58 -15.66
N ASN A 77 1.39 -0.09 -15.17
CA ASN A 77 1.06 -0.02 -13.77
C ASN A 77 0.78 -1.42 -13.21
N LEU A 78 1.17 -1.63 -11.94
CA LEU A 78 0.86 -2.81 -11.15
C LEU A 78 0.13 -2.38 -9.87
N GLY A 79 -1.11 -2.81 -9.72
CA GLY A 79 -1.90 -2.58 -8.50
C GLY A 79 -2.32 -3.90 -7.86
N ILE A 80 -2.01 -4.09 -6.59
CA ILE A 80 -2.40 -5.28 -5.85
C ILE A 80 -3.17 -4.82 -4.63
N VAL A 81 -4.41 -5.28 -4.50
CA VAL A 81 -5.21 -5.13 -3.28
C VAL A 81 -5.53 -6.52 -2.76
N HIS A 82 -5.11 -6.81 -1.55
CA HIS A 82 -5.37 -8.06 -0.85
C HIS A 82 -6.07 -7.75 0.47
N GLN A 83 -7.29 -8.23 0.64
CA GLN A 83 -8.07 -8.07 1.86
C GLN A 83 -8.46 -9.45 2.39
N GLU A 84 -8.05 -9.79 3.60
CA GLU A 84 -8.42 -11.03 4.26
C GLU A 84 -8.99 -10.75 5.66
N GLY A 85 -10.31 -10.87 5.81
CA GLY A 85 -11.00 -10.52 7.05
C GLY A 85 -12.41 -9.97 6.86
N ARG A 86 -12.84 -9.09 7.77
CA ARG A 86 -14.20 -8.52 7.75
C ARG A 86 -14.19 -7.00 7.79
N GLY A 87 -15.03 -6.37 6.96
CA GLY A 87 -15.27 -4.92 7.01
C GLY A 87 -14.07 -4.08 6.54
N HIS A 88 -13.22 -4.60 5.65
CA HIS A 88 -12.11 -3.83 5.10
C HIS A 88 -12.57 -2.91 3.98
N GLU A 89 -11.99 -1.71 3.89
CA GLU A 89 -12.14 -0.81 2.75
C GLU A 89 -10.75 -0.50 2.16
N GLY A 90 -10.57 -0.68 0.85
CA GLY A 90 -9.25 -0.60 0.24
C GLY A 90 -9.27 -0.07 -1.18
N THR A 91 -8.82 1.17 -1.41
CA THR A 91 -8.75 1.75 -2.75
C THR A 91 -7.32 2.11 -3.13
N VAL A 92 -6.90 1.71 -4.33
CA VAL A 92 -5.64 2.11 -4.94
C VAL A 92 -5.93 2.84 -6.25
N THR A 93 -5.40 4.05 -6.38
CA THR A 93 -5.47 4.86 -7.61
C THR A 93 -4.07 5.18 -8.10
N GLN A 94 -3.75 4.84 -9.34
CA GLN A 94 -2.45 5.11 -9.96
C GLN A 94 -2.65 5.97 -11.21
N ASN A 95 -2.09 7.18 -11.19
CA ASN A 95 -2.11 8.12 -12.30
C ASN A 95 -0.68 8.34 -12.82
N GLY A 96 -0.41 7.86 -14.03
CA GLY A 96 0.91 7.85 -14.67
C GLY A 96 1.33 6.44 -15.08
N ASP A 97 2.58 6.30 -15.51
CA ASP A 97 3.11 5.08 -16.12
C ASP A 97 4.09 4.35 -15.20
N GLY A 98 4.06 3.01 -15.24
CA GLY A 98 5.04 2.17 -14.58
C GLY A 98 4.98 2.19 -13.04
N ASN A 99 3.87 2.57 -12.44
CA ASN A 99 3.69 2.55 -10.99
C ASN A 99 3.48 1.13 -10.45
N ALA A 100 3.83 0.85 -9.20
CA ALA A 100 3.63 -0.45 -8.57
C ALA A 100 3.25 -0.33 -7.09
N TYR A 101 2.02 -0.67 -6.71
CA TYR A 101 1.58 -0.60 -5.32
C TYR A 101 0.90 -1.87 -4.82
N GLY A 102 1.21 -2.26 -3.59
CA GLY A 102 0.52 -3.34 -2.88
C GLY A 102 -0.18 -2.85 -1.61
N LEU A 103 -1.51 -2.97 -1.56
CA LEU A 103 -2.31 -2.76 -0.36
C LEU A 103 -2.74 -4.11 0.21
N PHE A 104 -2.27 -4.44 1.41
CA PHE A 104 -2.55 -5.70 2.10
C PHE A 104 -3.24 -5.40 3.43
N GLN A 105 -4.46 -5.89 3.60
CA GLN A 105 -5.31 -5.63 4.76
C GLN A 105 -5.77 -6.96 5.35
N PHE A 106 -5.65 -7.09 6.66
CA PHE A 106 -5.95 -8.31 7.40
C PHE A 106 -6.79 -8.03 8.64
N GLY A 107 -7.59 -9.00 9.07
CA GLY A 107 -8.31 -8.96 10.35
C GLY A 107 -9.69 -8.30 10.26
N ARG A 108 -9.91 -7.18 10.93
CA ARG A 108 -11.23 -6.50 10.98
C ARG A 108 -11.13 -4.99 10.86
N GLY A 109 -12.04 -4.39 10.09
CA GLY A 109 -12.34 -2.96 10.14
C GLY A 109 -11.20 -2.01 9.73
N THR A 110 -10.32 -2.42 8.81
CA THR A 110 -9.24 -1.55 8.34
C THR A 110 -9.63 -0.77 7.08
N SER A 111 -9.15 0.47 6.95
CA SER A 111 -9.39 1.32 5.78
C SER A 111 -8.07 1.83 5.19
N GLY A 112 -7.90 1.67 3.88
CA GLY A 112 -6.69 2.03 3.15
C GLY A 112 -7.03 2.75 1.86
N HIS A 113 -6.52 3.96 1.70
CA HIS A 113 -6.64 4.72 0.47
C HIS A 113 -5.25 5.14 0.00
N VAL A 114 -4.90 4.76 -1.22
CA VAL A 114 -3.58 4.99 -1.81
C VAL A 114 -3.76 5.71 -3.13
N VAL A 115 -3.04 6.81 -3.30
CA VAL A 115 -2.98 7.54 -4.57
C VAL A 115 -1.51 7.72 -4.96
N GLN A 116 -1.14 7.19 -6.12
CA GLN A 116 0.16 7.43 -6.74
C GLN A 116 -0.03 8.36 -7.94
N ASN A 117 0.57 9.54 -7.87
CA ASN A 117 0.59 10.51 -8.96
C ASN A 117 2.02 10.68 -9.45
N GLY A 118 2.28 10.31 -10.69
CA GLY A 118 3.61 10.32 -11.30
C GLY A 118 3.94 8.98 -11.95
N ASN A 119 5.20 8.84 -12.38
CA ASN A 119 5.68 7.63 -13.06
C ASN A 119 6.69 6.88 -12.19
N TYR A 120 6.74 5.56 -12.33
CA TYR A 120 7.71 4.68 -11.67
C TYR A 120 7.70 4.75 -10.13
N GLN A 121 6.57 5.11 -9.54
CA GLN A 121 6.42 5.12 -8.09
C GLN A 121 6.12 3.71 -7.59
N SER A 122 6.72 3.32 -6.48
CA SER A 122 6.35 2.08 -5.80
C SER A 122 6.01 2.27 -4.33
N GLY A 123 5.27 1.32 -3.77
CA GLY A 123 4.93 1.33 -2.36
C GLY A 123 4.17 0.08 -1.93
N ALA A 124 4.15 -0.14 -0.62
CA ALA A 124 3.34 -1.19 -0.03
C ALA A 124 2.78 -0.73 1.31
N THR A 125 1.52 -1.05 1.56
CA THR A 125 0.85 -0.81 2.84
C THR A 125 0.33 -2.12 3.38
N PHE A 126 0.65 -2.39 4.64
CA PHE A 126 0.14 -3.50 5.42
C PHE A 126 -0.73 -2.94 6.55
N GLN A 127 -1.94 -3.46 6.69
CA GLN A 127 -2.85 -3.11 7.76
C GLN A 127 -3.37 -4.36 8.43
N TYR A 128 -3.44 -4.33 9.76
CA TYR A 128 -4.02 -5.40 10.55
C TYR A 128 -4.94 -4.80 11.61
N GLY A 129 -6.20 -5.26 11.69
CA GLY A 129 -7.15 -4.83 12.72
C GLY A 129 -7.77 -6.01 13.47
N TRP A 130 -8.21 -5.81 14.72
CA TRP A 130 -8.78 -6.87 15.59
C TRP A 130 -10.07 -6.43 16.29
#